data_AF-A0A259N4P7-F1
#
_entry.id   AF-A0A259N4P7-F1
#
_cell.length_a   1.000
_cell.length_b   1.000
_cell.length_c   1.000
_cell.angle_alpha   90.00
_cell.angle_beta   90.00
_cell.angle_gamma   90.00
#
_symmetry.space_group_name_H-M   'P 1'
#
loop_
_entity.id
_entity.type
_entity.pdbx_description
1 polymer ?
#
loop_
_entity_poly.entity_id
_entity_poly.type
_entity_poly.pdbx_seq_one_letter_code
_entity_poly.pdbx_strand_id
1 'polypeptide(L)'
;MNELWLELFTSLNPSDFKRIERQCTLSLSDIEQEARLLCWQICGGHTNYDGKIGSFQSYIMGKLWGLARRYPHSYQSNLPHHLDTENHDMNDHLDYLFQQHHDFTNDPLVQLIAEEDQNASEQRNFQQQKLMQLMLNDKEKNFLSLSLSLSIKELSELYLLTPRAIRYRQQNLIKKINALQLK
;
A
#
# COMPACT_ATOMS: atom_id res chain seq x y z
N MET A 1 28.29 -9.94 7.16
CA MET A 1 26.85 -9.60 7.04
C MET A 1 26.06 -10.48 6.08
N ASN A 2 26.67 -11.46 5.39
CA ASN A 2 26.01 -12.17 4.27
C ASN A 2 25.14 -13.38 4.64
N GLU A 3 25.02 -13.77 5.91
CA GLU A 3 24.32 -15.02 6.30
C GLU A 3 23.12 -14.81 7.25
N LEU A 4 22.96 -13.64 7.85
CA LEU A 4 21.88 -13.38 8.82
C LEU A 4 20.48 -13.52 8.19
N TRP A 5 20.34 -13.16 6.91
CA TRP A 5 19.08 -13.32 6.18
C TRP A 5 18.75 -14.80 5.92
N LEU A 6 19.77 -15.64 5.77
CA LEU A 6 19.60 -17.08 5.57
C LEU A 6 19.15 -17.73 6.87
N GLU A 7 19.74 -17.36 8.01
CA GLU A 7 19.30 -17.80 9.33
C GLU A 7 17.85 -17.41 9.60
N LEU A 8 17.47 -16.16 9.30
CA LEU A 8 16.08 -15.71 9.41
C LEU A 8 15.15 -16.53 8.51
N PHE A 9 15.54 -16.80 7.27
CA PHE A 9 14.73 -17.62 6.37
C PHE A 9 14.58 -19.05 6.90
N THR A 10 15.65 -19.67 7.38
CA THR A 10 15.61 -21.03 7.95
C THR A 10 14.78 -21.13 9.23
N SER A 11 14.59 -20.01 9.93
CA SER A 11 13.73 -19.96 11.12
C SER A 11 12.23 -19.86 10.79
N LEU A 12 11.87 -19.62 9.53
CA LEU A 12 10.48 -19.64 9.08
C LEU A 12 9.95 -21.07 8.99
N ASN A 13 8.67 -21.26 9.31
CA ASN A 13 8.03 -22.56 9.26
C ASN A 13 7.65 -22.94 7.80
N PRO A 14 8.24 -24.01 7.22
CA PRO A 14 7.95 -24.40 5.83
C PRO A 14 6.47 -24.77 5.59
N SER A 15 5.76 -25.20 6.64
CA SER A 15 4.34 -25.55 6.51
C SER A 15 3.45 -24.33 6.24
N ASP A 16 3.88 -23.13 6.61
CA ASP A 16 3.12 -21.90 6.35
C ASP A 16 3.17 -21.53 4.86
N PHE A 17 4.28 -21.77 4.16
CA PHE A 17 4.36 -21.52 2.71
C PHE A 17 3.38 -22.38 1.91
N LYS A 18 3.22 -23.66 2.28
CA LYS A 18 2.22 -24.55 1.67
C LYS A 18 0.79 -24.10 1.91
N ARG A 19 0.52 -23.44 3.05
CA ARG A 19 -0.81 -22.87 3.34
C ARG A 19 -1.11 -21.69 2.42
N ILE A 20 -0.09 -20.90 2.10
CA ILE A 20 -0.20 -19.74 1.20
C ILE A 20 -0.35 -20.20 -0.26
N GLU A 21 0.45 -21.18 -0.70
CA GLU A 21 0.35 -21.79 -2.04
C GLU A 21 -1.07 -22.33 -2.32
N ARG A 22 -1.71 -22.95 -1.33
CA ARG A 22 -3.11 -23.40 -1.46
C ARG A 22 -4.13 -22.29 -1.67
N GLN A 23 -3.75 -21.03 -1.50
CA GLN A 23 -4.63 -19.86 -1.55
C GLN A 23 -4.29 -18.91 -2.70
N CYS A 24 -3.21 -19.16 -3.45
CA CYS A 24 -2.82 -18.32 -4.58
C CYS A 24 -2.25 -19.12 -5.75
N THR A 25 -2.26 -18.52 -6.94
CA THR A 25 -1.74 -19.13 -8.17
C THR A 25 -0.22 -19.21 -8.23
N LEU A 26 0.49 -18.66 -7.24
CA LEU A 26 1.96 -18.67 -7.19
C LEU A 26 2.46 -20.06 -6.78
N SER A 27 3.54 -20.50 -7.43
CA SER A 27 4.17 -21.76 -7.05
C SER A 27 4.83 -21.65 -5.67
N LEU A 28 5.01 -22.78 -4.99
CA LEU A 28 5.80 -22.81 -3.74
C LEU A 28 7.18 -22.18 -3.91
N SER A 29 7.82 -22.37 -5.07
CA SER A 29 9.14 -21.80 -5.34
C SER A 29 9.13 -20.27 -5.37
N ASP A 30 8.10 -19.66 -5.97
CA ASP A 30 7.98 -18.21 -6.05
C ASP A 30 7.72 -17.61 -4.66
N ILE A 31 6.87 -18.27 -3.87
CA ILE A 31 6.58 -17.87 -2.49
C ILE A 31 7.86 -17.91 -1.64
N GLU A 32 8.65 -18.98 -1.78
CA GLU A 32 9.93 -19.11 -1.07
C GLU A 32 10.96 -18.07 -1.52
N GLN A 33 11.05 -17.77 -2.82
CA GLN A 33 11.94 -16.74 -3.35
C GLN A 33 11.60 -15.37 -2.77
N GLU A 34 10.32 -15.02 -2.75
CA GLU A 34 9.86 -13.77 -2.17
C GLU A 34 10.12 -13.70 -0.66
N ALA A 35 9.91 -14.80 0.06
CA ALA A 35 10.26 -14.88 1.48
C ALA A 35 11.76 -14.63 1.73
N ARG A 36 12.65 -15.18 0.89
CA ARG A 36 14.10 -14.91 0.96
C ARG A 36 14.43 -13.45 0.68
N LEU A 37 13.79 -12.84 -0.31
CA LEU A 37 13.95 -11.42 -0.62
C LEU A 37 13.53 -10.54 0.57
N LEU A 38 12.40 -10.85 1.20
CA LEU A 38 11.93 -10.14 2.39
C LEU A 38 12.92 -10.27 3.56
N CYS A 39 13.45 -11.48 3.83
CA CYS A 39 14.49 -11.69 4.84
C CYS A 39 15.73 -10.83 4.56
N TRP A 40 16.18 -10.78 3.30
CA TRP A 40 17.31 -9.96 2.90
C TRP A 40 17.05 -8.46 3.10
N GLN A 41 15.87 -7.98 2.71
CA GLN A 41 15.47 -6.58 2.87
C GLN A 41 15.37 -6.18 4.35
N ILE A 42 14.88 -7.08 5.22
CA ILE A 42 14.81 -6.84 6.67
C ILE A 42 16.23 -6.68 7.23
N CYS A 43 17.14 -7.60 6.91
CA CYS A 43 18.55 -7.50 7.33
C CYS A 43 19.24 -6.24 6.80
N GLY A 44 18.90 -5.80 5.59
CA GLY A 44 19.41 -4.58 4.97
C GLY A 44 18.81 -3.28 5.53
N GLY A 45 17.80 -3.36 6.41
CA GLY A 45 17.10 -2.18 6.93
C GLY A 45 16.25 -1.46 5.87
N HIS A 46 15.87 -2.16 4.80
CA HIS A 46 15.07 -1.62 3.69
C HIS A 46 13.57 -1.86 3.87
N THR A 47 13.12 -2.21 5.07
CA THR A 47 11.71 -2.47 5.38
C THR A 47 11.26 -1.66 6.58
N ASN A 48 9.94 -1.46 6.69
CA ASN A 48 9.32 -0.82 7.85
C ASN A 48 9.07 -1.83 8.99
N TYR A 49 9.81 -2.94 9.04
CA TYR A 49 9.66 -3.93 10.10
C TYR A 49 10.10 -3.32 11.44
N ASP A 50 9.20 -3.38 12.43
CA ASP A 50 9.48 -3.02 13.82
C ASP A 50 9.16 -4.22 14.72
N GLY A 51 10.19 -4.78 15.36
CA GLY A 51 10.06 -5.91 16.27
C GLY A 51 9.23 -5.62 17.52
N LYS A 52 8.89 -4.35 17.80
CA LYS A 52 7.96 -3.97 18.88
C LYS A 52 6.50 -4.18 18.51
N ILE A 53 6.16 -4.15 17.21
CA ILE A 53 4.79 -4.28 16.71
C ILE A 53 4.42 -5.76 16.55
N GLY A 54 5.38 -6.60 16.17
CA GLY A 54 5.16 -8.03 16.01
C GLY A 54 6.44 -8.78 15.68
N SER A 55 6.35 -10.11 15.64
CA SER A 55 7.49 -10.95 15.25
C SER A 55 7.81 -10.81 13.76
N PHE A 56 9.07 -11.05 13.40
CA PHE A 56 9.52 -11.06 12.00
C PHE A 56 8.73 -12.06 11.16
N GLN A 57 8.41 -13.23 11.72
CA GLN A 57 7.61 -14.25 11.06
C GLN A 57 6.22 -13.71 10.71
N SER A 58 5.52 -13.09 11.67
CA SER A 58 4.21 -12.49 11.42
C SER A 58 4.26 -11.39 10.35
N TYR A 59 5.33 -10.59 10.32
CA TYR A 59 5.53 -9.58 9.30
C TYR A 59 5.70 -10.18 7.90
N ILE A 60 6.60 -11.16 7.75
CA ILE A 60 6.84 -11.85 6.48
C ILE A 60 5.57 -12.57 6.01
N MET A 61 4.93 -13.33 6.89
CA MET A 61 3.67 -14.01 6.57
C MET A 61 2.59 -13.02 6.15
N GLY A 62 2.44 -11.90 6.84
CA GLY A 62 1.50 -10.85 6.46
C GLY A 62 1.73 -10.30 5.06
N LYS A 63 3.00 -10.11 4.65
CA LYS A 63 3.36 -9.71 3.29
C LYS A 63 3.02 -10.78 2.25
N LEU A 64 3.33 -12.04 2.53
CA LEU A 64 3.04 -13.17 1.65
C LEU A 64 1.52 -13.43 1.51
N TRP A 65 0.74 -13.27 2.58
CA TRP A 65 -0.73 -13.31 2.51
C TRP A 65 -1.29 -12.15 1.69
N GLY A 66 -0.69 -10.96 1.78
CA GLY A 66 -1.01 -9.83 0.92
C GLY A 66 -0.72 -10.11 -0.56
N LEU A 67 0.35 -10.86 -0.86
CA LEU A 67 0.64 -11.35 -2.20
C LEU A 67 -0.39 -12.37 -2.67
N ALA A 68 -0.73 -13.35 -1.83
CA ALA A 68 -1.72 -14.36 -2.17
C ALA A 68 -3.09 -13.74 -2.48
N ARG A 69 -3.49 -12.69 -1.75
CA ARG A 69 -4.72 -11.93 -2.03
C ARG A 69 -4.72 -11.22 -3.38
N ARG A 70 -3.54 -10.83 -3.91
CA ARG A 70 -3.42 -10.20 -5.24
C ARG A 70 -3.49 -11.22 -6.39
N TYR A 71 -3.20 -12.49 -6.10
CA TYR A 71 -3.16 -13.57 -7.09
C TYR A 71 -4.01 -14.78 -6.62
N PRO A 72 -5.32 -14.62 -6.36
CA PRO A 72 -6.15 -15.70 -5.84
C PRO A 72 -6.41 -16.77 -6.90
N HIS A 73 -6.58 -18.02 -6.48
CA HIS A 73 -6.93 -19.17 -7.35
C HIS A 73 -8.18 -18.96 -8.20
N SER A 74 -9.09 -18.06 -7.81
CA SER A 74 -10.29 -17.70 -8.57
C SER A 74 -10.00 -17.09 -9.96
N TYR A 75 -8.74 -16.73 -10.26
CA TYR A 75 -8.33 -16.35 -11.62
C TYR A 75 -8.15 -17.55 -12.58
N GLN A 76 -8.20 -18.80 -12.10
CA GLN A 76 -8.02 -20.00 -12.94
C GLN A 76 -9.32 -20.73 -13.30
N SER A 77 -10.48 -20.32 -12.78
CA SER A 77 -11.74 -21.05 -13.02
C SER A 77 -12.46 -20.62 -14.30
N ASN A 78 -11.77 -20.60 -15.44
CA ASN A 78 -12.38 -20.62 -16.79
C ASN A 78 -11.36 -21.00 -17.89
N LEU A 79 -10.37 -21.85 -17.61
CA LEU A 79 -9.72 -22.61 -18.68
C LEU A 79 -10.56 -23.87 -18.92
N PRO A 80 -11.25 -24.01 -20.07
CA PRO A 80 -11.97 -25.23 -20.38
C PRO A 80 -10.96 -26.37 -20.47
N HIS A 81 -11.18 -27.41 -19.67
CA HIS A 81 -10.62 -28.72 -19.89
C HIS A 81 -11.15 -29.28 -21.23
N HIS A 82 -10.53 -28.91 -22.35
CA HIS A 82 -10.67 -29.50 -23.68
C HIS A 82 -9.67 -28.73 -24.58
N LEU A 83 -8.69 -29.27 -25.28
CA LEU A 83 -8.48 -30.59 -25.87
C LEU A 83 -6.98 -30.79 -26.12
N ASP A 84 -6.56 -32.05 -26.16
CA ASP A 84 -5.41 -32.49 -26.94
C ASP A 84 -5.62 -32.10 -28.42
N THR A 85 -5.19 -30.93 -28.90
CA THR A 85 -4.92 -30.73 -30.33
C THR A 85 -4.11 -29.48 -30.62
N GLU A 86 -3.20 -29.66 -31.57
CA GLU A 86 -2.27 -28.73 -32.17
C GLU A 86 -2.95 -27.48 -32.79
N ASN A 87 -2.21 -26.36 -32.77
CA ASN A 87 -2.35 -25.18 -33.65
C ASN A 87 -3.72 -24.45 -33.65
N HIS A 88 -3.89 -23.38 -32.86
CA HIS A 88 -4.88 -22.33 -33.16
C HIS A 88 -4.49 -20.93 -32.68
N ASP A 89 -5.03 -19.97 -33.43
CA ASP A 89 -4.62 -18.58 -33.65
C ASP A 89 -4.57 -17.69 -32.39
N MET A 90 -3.49 -16.91 -32.23
CA MET A 90 -3.23 -16.03 -31.07
C MET A 90 -4.06 -14.73 -31.07
N ASN A 91 -4.83 -14.46 -32.13
CA ASN A 91 -5.58 -13.21 -32.28
C ASN A 91 -6.97 -13.22 -31.61
N ASP A 92 -7.62 -14.37 -31.47
CA ASP A 92 -8.95 -14.45 -30.82
C ASP A 92 -8.91 -14.28 -29.29
N HIS A 93 -7.72 -14.38 -28.69
CA HIS A 93 -7.56 -14.31 -27.24
C HIS A 93 -7.62 -12.87 -26.69
N LEU A 94 -7.31 -11.88 -27.53
CA LEU A 94 -7.29 -10.46 -27.16
C LEU A 94 -8.68 -9.84 -27.09
N ASP A 95 -9.59 -10.23 -27.99
CA ASP A 95 -10.97 -9.72 -28.01
C ASP A 95 -11.77 -10.23 -26.79
N TYR A 96 -11.48 -11.45 -26.31
CA TYR A 96 -12.14 -12.02 -25.12
C TYR A 96 -11.69 -11.35 -23.81
N LEU A 97 -10.44 -10.88 -23.72
CA LEU A 97 -9.91 -10.13 -22.58
C LEU A 97 -10.58 -8.75 -22.44
N PHE A 98 -10.89 -8.11 -23.56
CA PHE A 98 -11.61 -6.83 -23.55
C PHE A 98 -13.08 -6.99 -23.17
N GLN A 99 -13.71 -8.12 -23.46
CA GLN A 99 -15.13 -8.34 -23.19
C GLN A 99 -15.42 -8.68 -21.71
N GLN A 100 -14.51 -9.38 -21.01
CA GLN A 100 -14.66 -9.66 -19.56
C GLN A 100 -14.41 -8.46 -18.64
N HIS A 101 -13.61 -7.47 -19.07
CA HIS A 101 -13.43 -6.24 -18.30
C HIS A 101 -14.73 -5.40 -18.21
N HIS A 102 -15.69 -5.63 -19.11
CA HIS A 102 -16.99 -4.94 -19.07
C HIS A 102 -18.03 -5.59 -18.16
N ASP A 103 -17.92 -6.89 -17.86
CA ASP A 103 -18.84 -7.56 -16.93
C ASP A 103 -18.42 -7.40 -15.46
N PHE A 104 -17.12 -7.19 -15.18
CA PHE A 104 -16.60 -6.92 -13.83
C PHE A 104 -17.01 -5.56 -13.26
N THR A 105 -17.44 -4.62 -14.10
CA THR A 105 -17.91 -3.29 -13.65
C THR A 105 -19.34 -3.32 -13.08
N ASN A 106 -20.08 -4.41 -13.28
CA ASN A 106 -21.48 -4.55 -12.86
C ASN A 106 -21.68 -5.55 -11.71
N ASP A 107 -20.61 -6.06 -11.09
CA ASP A 107 -20.75 -6.93 -9.91
C ASP A 107 -21.18 -6.08 -8.69
N PRO A 108 -22.41 -6.28 -8.16
CA PRO A 108 -22.91 -5.49 -7.03
C PRO A 108 -22.07 -5.65 -5.77
N LEU A 109 -21.36 -6.77 -5.60
CA LEU A 109 -20.49 -6.97 -4.44
C LEU A 109 -19.20 -6.13 -4.54
N VAL A 110 -18.64 -6.01 -5.74
CA VAL A 110 -17.45 -5.18 -6.00
C VAL A 110 -17.78 -3.70 -5.79
N GLN A 111 -18.98 -3.27 -6.20
CA GLN A 111 -19.46 -1.91 -5.95
C GLN A 111 -19.63 -1.63 -4.44
N LEU A 112 -20.18 -2.57 -3.67
CA LEU A 112 -20.33 -2.43 -2.22
C LEU A 112 -18.98 -2.38 -1.48
N ILE A 113 -18.01 -3.19 -1.90
CA ILE A 113 -16.65 -3.17 -1.32
C ILE A 113 -15.96 -1.84 -1.63
N ALA A 114 -16.09 -1.34 -2.87
CA ALA A 114 -15.54 -0.05 -3.26
C ALA A 114 -16.18 1.11 -2.46
N GLU A 115 -17.50 1.06 -2.25
CA GLU A 115 -18.21 2.04 -1.40
C GLU A 115 -17.78 1.95 0.07
N GLU A 116 -17.56 0.75 0.62
CA GLU A 116 -17.07 0.57 2.00
C GLU A 116 -15.64 1.11 2.17
N ASP A 117 -14.74 0.80 1.24
CA ASP A 117 -13.37 1.32 1.22
C ASP A 117 -13.37 2.86 1.07
N GLN A 118 -14.26 3.39 0.24
CA GLN A 118 -14.42 4.83 0.08
C GLN A 118 -14.92 5.48 1.37
N ASN A 119 -15.97 4.94 1.99
CA ASN A 119 -16.48 5.42 3.28
C ASN A 119 -15.42 5.36 4.39
N ALA A 120 -14.61 4.29 4.44
CA ALA A 120 -13.51 4.16 5.37
C ALA A 120 -12.38 5.16 5.08
N SER A 121 -12.12 5.48 3.81
CA SER A 121 -11.17 6.52 3.42
C SER A 121 -11.67 7.92 3.80
N GLU A 122 -12.96 8.21 3.61
CA GLU A 122 -13.60 9.47 3.95
C GLU A 122 -13.67 9.68 5.46
N GLN A 123 -13.96 8.64 6.25
CA GLN A 123 -13.90 8.70 7.70
C GLN A 123 -12.48 8.98 8.21
N ARG A 124 -11.46 8.35 7.62
CA ARG A 124 -10.05 8.64 7.96
C ARG A 124 -9.67 10.07 7.60
N ASN A 125 -10.06 10.54 6.42
CA ASN A 125 -9.82 11.92 5.98
C ASN A 125 -10.55 12.92 6.89
N PHE A 126 -11.80 12.64 7.26
CA PHE A 126 -12.57 13.47 8.18
C PHE A 126 -11.96 13.49 9.58
N GLN A 127 -11.50 12.35 10.10
CA GLN A 127 -10.80 12.28 11.38
C GLN A 127 -9.46 13.03 11.33
N GLN A 128 -8.70 12.92 10.24
CA GLN A 128 -7.47 13.69 10.02
C GLN A 128 -7.75 15.19 9.94
N GLN A 129 -8.78 15.61 9.21
CA GLN A 129 -9.21 17.01 9.13
C GLN A 129 -9.69 17.54 10.48
N LYS A 130 -10.44 16.74 11.24
CA LYS A 130 -10.90 17.08 12.59
C LYS A 130 -9.74 17.19 13.57
N LEU A 131 -8.75 16.31 13.50
CA LEU A 131 -7.51 16.41 14.27
C LEU A 131 -6.70 17.64 13.87
N MET A 132 -6.53 17.92 12.57
CA MET A 132 -5.91 19.16 12.08
C MET A 132 -6.66 20.41 12.56
N GLN A 133 -8.00 20.36 12.60
CA GLN A 133 -8.84 21.45 13.11
C GLN A 133 -8.73 21.62 14.63
N LEU A 134 -8.51 20.56 15.40
CA LEU A 134 -8.37 20.63 16.86
C LEU A 134 -6.95 20.98 17.32
N MET A 135 -5.94 20.72 16.48
CA MET A 135 -4.52 20.79 16.88
C MET A 135 -3.80 22.08 16.44
N LEU A 136 -4.38 22.86 15.53
CA LEU A 136 -3.82 24.13 15.05
C LEU A 136 -4.63 25.32 15.58
N ASN A 137 -3.95 26.40 15.96
CA ASN A 137 -4.63 27.66 16.28
C ASN A 137 -5.28 28.23 15.01
N ASP A 138 -6.39 28.98 15.08
CA ASP A 138 -7.08 29.46 13.87
C ASP A 138 -6.19 30.32 12.96
N LYS A 139 -5.22 31.03 13.55
CA LYS A 139 -4.17 31.76 12.83
C LYS A 139 -3.19 30.85 12.07
N GLU A 140 -2.93 29.65 12.57
CA GLU A 140 -2.05 28.65 11.94
C GLU A 140 -2.80 27.90 10.82
N LYS A 141 -4.10 27.63 11.00
CA LYS A 141 -4.95 27.06 9.94
C LYS A 141 -5.05 27.98 8.73
N ASN A 142 -5.35 29.26 8.95
CA ASN A 142 -5.42 30.26 7.88
C ASN A 142 -4.08 30.44 7.18
N PHE A 143 -2.97 30.38 7.92
CA PHE A 143 -1.64 30.46 7.31
C PHE A 143 -1.34 29.21 6.46
N LEU A 144 -1.70 28.00 6.95
CA LEU A 144 -1.50 26.76 6.20
C LEU A 144 -2.33 26.75 4.91
N SER A 145 -3.62 27.08 4.99
CA SER A 145 -4.51 27.09 3.82
C SER A 145 -3.99 28.04 2.73
N LEU A 146 -3.62 29.27 3.12
CA LEU A 146 -3.05 30.25 2.21
C LEU A 146 -1.68 29.83 1.67
N SER A 147 -0.89 29.08 2.46
CA SER A 147 0.42 28.61 2.03
C SER A 147 0.39 27.51 0.97
N LEU A 148 -0.73 26.82 0.82
CA LEU A 148 -0.94 25.80 -0.22
C LEU A 148 -1.31 26.43 -1.56
N SER A 149 -1.94 27.61 -1.54
CA SER A 149 -2.45 28.30 -2.74
C SER A 149 -1.57 29.45 -3.22
N LEU A 150 -0.79 30.09 -2.34
CA LEU A 150 -0.01 31.29 -2.65
C LEU A 150 1.50 31.02 -2.62
N SER A 151 2.23 31.75 -3.46
CA SER A 151 3.69 31.73 -3.47
C SER A 151 4.28 32.44 -2.25
N ILE A 152 5.55 32.13 -1.93
CA ILE A 152 6.27 32.74 -0.79
C ILE A 152 6.34 34.28 -0.91
N LYS A 153 6.38 34.82 -2.13
CA LYS A 153 6.39 36.27 -2.37
C LYS A 153 5.04 36.89 -2.03
N GLU A 154 3.94 36.30 -2.49
CA GLU A 154 2.59 36.78 -2.20
C GLU A 154 2.25 36.68 -0.70
N LEU A 155 2.70 35.61 -0.04
CA LEU A 155 2.56 35.47 1.41
C LEU A 155 3.41 36.49 2.19
N SER A 156 4.57 36.85 1.67
CA SER A 156 5.45 37.87 2.25
C SER A 156 4.78 39.25 2.23
N GLU A 157 4.11 39.58 1.13
CA GLU A 157 3.32 40.81 0.98
C GLU A 157 2.06 40.81 1.86
N LEU A 158 1.31 39.70 1.87
CA LEU A 158 0.05 39.59 2.61
C LEU A 158 0.24 39.61 4.14
N TYR A 159 1.31 39.01 4.65
CA TYR A 159 1.61 38.98 6.08
C TYR A 159 2.57 40.08 6.54
N LEU A 160 3.04 40.94 5.62
CA LEU A 160 4.05 41.97 5.90
C LEU A 160 5.30 41.41 6.59
N LEU A 161 5.74 40.22 6.14
CA LEU A 161 6.89 39.50 6.68
C LEU A 161 7.94 39.31 5.59
N THR A 162 9.21 39.13 5.98
CA THR A 162 10.24 38.79 4.99
C THR A 162 10.03 37.38 4.43
N PRO A 163 10.44 37.09 3.18
CA PRO A 163 10.35 35.75 2.60
C PRO A 163 11.03 34.67 3.45
N ARG A 164 12.11 35.04 4.15
CA ARG A 164 12.82 34.16 5.09
C ARG A 164 11.96 33.82 6.32
N ALA A 165 11.25 34.79 6.87
CA ALA A 165 10.33 34.57 7.99
C ALA A 165 9.14 33.68 7.59
N ILE A 166 8.61 33.85 6.37
CA ILE A 166 7.56 32.98 5.82
C ILE A 166 8.04 31.53 5.71
N ARG A 167 9.23 31.29 5.13
CA ARG A 167 9.82 29.94 5.04
C ARG A 167 10.03 29.31 6.41
N TYR A 168 10.54 30.09 7.37
CA TYR A 168 10.74 29.63 8.74
C TYR A 168 9.41 29.23 9.40
N ARG A 169 8.36 30.04 9.21
CA ARG A 169 7.02 29.77 9.73
C ARG A 169 6.39 28.53 9.10
N GLN A 170 6.53 28.34 7.79
CA GLN A 170 6.11 27.12 7.09
C GLN A 170 6.84 25.88 7.63
N GLN A 171 8.16 25.95 7.76
CA GLN A 171 8.96 24.83 8.30
C GLN A 171 8.56 24.46 9.72
N ASN A 172 8.32 25.43 10.59
CA ASN A 172 7.87 25.17 11.97
C ASN A 172 6.47 24.54 12.00
N LEU A 173 5.57 24.97 11.10
CA LEU A 173 4.23 24.42 11.01
C LEU A 173 4.25 22.97 10.49
N ILE A 174 5.09 22.66 9.49
CA ILE A 174 5.33 21.29 9.02
C ILE A 174 5.92 20.42 10.14
N LYS A 175 6.91 20.93 10.88
CA LYS A 175 7.48 20.20 12.03
C LYS A 175 6.43 19.89 13.10
N LYS A 176 5.54 20.83 13.41
CA LYS A 176 4.42 20.60 14.33
C LYS A 176 3.47 19.52 13.81
N ILE A 177 3.09 19.56 12.54
CA ILE A 177 2.23 18.54 11.92
C ILE A 177 2.90 17.15 11.99
N ASN A 178 4.16 17.05 11.61
CA ASN A 178 4.89 15.78 11.61
C ASN A 178 5.07 15.23 13.04
N ALA A 179 5.33 16.08 14.03
CA ALA A 179 5.44 15.67 15.43
C ALA A 179 4.12 15.16 16.01
N LEU A 180 2.98 15.56 15.43
CA LEU A 180 1.65 15.12 15.83
C LEU A 180 1.21 13.83 15.11
N GLN A 181 1.70 13.57 13.90
CA GLN A 181 1.45 12.31 13.18
C GLN A 181 2.22 11.10 13.76
N LEU A 182 3.26 11.36 14.55
CA LEU A 182 4.11 10.35 15.20
C LEU A 182 3.66 9.98 16.64
N LYS A 183 2.52 10.51 17.10
CA LYS A 183 1.90 10.17 18.40
C LYS A 183 0.59 9.43 18.18
#